data_AF-A0AA88UCW0-F1
#
_entry.id   AF-A0AA88UCW0-F1
#
_cell.length_a   1.000
_cell.length_b   1.000
_cell.length_c   1.000
_cell.angle_alpha   90.00
_cell.angle_beta   90.00
_cell.angle_gamma   90.00
#
_symmetry.space_group_name_H-M   'P 1'
#
loop_
_entity.id
_entity.type
_entity.pdbx_description
1 polymer ?
#
loop_
_entity_poly.entity_id
_entity_poly.type
_entity_poly.pdbx_seq_one_letter_code
_entity_poly.pdbx_strand_id
1 'polypeptide(L)'
;MGEVDAAFIQDLEHRPKLAVIEAEGIPLIDLSLLNSSVDDGAIKGLVSEIGDACEKWGFFQVINHGVPPECREKMEVASRKFFEQSKEEKRTARRDEVKPMGYYDTEHTKNARDWKEEFDAAVENPTVISASDEPDDKESPLALICRYAEGLKPCSRCKGWLIEL
;
A
#
# COMPACT_ATOMS: atom_id res chain seq x y z
N MET A 1 -21.41 9.86 -23.34
CA MET A 1 -20.80 9.87 -21.99
C MET A 1 -21.94 10.01 -21.01
N GLY A 2 -22.02 9.14 -20.00
CA GLY A 2 -23.01 9.29 -18.92
C GLY A 2 -22.70 10.53 -18.08
N GLU A 3 -23.71 11.07 -17.43
CA GLU A 3 -23.55 12.14 -16.44
C GLU A 3 -22.81 11.60 -15.20
N VAL A 4 -21.87 12.39 -14.67
CA VAL A 4 -21.10 12.05 -13.46
C VAL A 4 -21.91 12.48 -12.25
N ASP A 5 -22.09 11.59 -11.27
CA ASP A 5 -22.78 11.90 -10.02
C ASP A 5 -22.08 13.08 -9.30
N ALA A 6 -22.87 14.09 -8.95
CA ALA A 6 -22.41 15.31 -8.30
C ALA A 6 -21.62 15.05 -7.01
N ALA A 7 -21.87 13.93 -6.32
CA ALA A 7 -21.13 13.53 -5.13
C ALA A 7 -19.61 13.38 -5.36
N PHE A 8 -19.18 13.13 -6.60
CA PHE A 8 -17.77 12.97 -6.95
C PHE A 8 -17.12 14.23 -7.52
N ILE A 9 -17.90 15.31 -7.70
CA ILE A 9 -17.41 16.54 -8.32
C ILE A 9 -16.78 17.42 -7.23
N GLN A 10 -15.45 17.51 -7.25
CA GLN A 10 -14.70 18.42 -6.38
C GLN A 10 -15.04 19.90 -6.67
N ASP A 11 -14.97 20.74 -5.64
CA ASP A 11 -15.08 22.20 -5.77
C ASP A 11 -13.95 22.76 -6.64
N LEU A 12 -14.22 23.86 -7.35
CA LEU A 12 -13.28 24.44 -8.32
C LEU A 12 -11.90 24.73 -7.74
N GLU A 13 -11.83 25.12 -6.46
CA GLU A 13 -10.57 25.40 -5.75
C GLU A 13 -9.75 24.15 -5.42
N HIS A 14 -10.36 22.96 -5.40
CA HIS A 14 -9.72 21.69 -5.09
C HIS A 14 -9.40 20.86 -6.33
N ARG A 15 -9.90 21.25 -7.50
CA ARG A 15 -9.62 20.55 -8.74
C ARG A 15 -8.13 20.68 -9.10
N PRO A 16 -7.50 19.60 -9.58
CA PRO A 16 -6.13 19.67 -10.04
C PRO A 16 -6.02 20.69 -11.18
N LYS A 17 -5.03 21.56 -11.08
CA LYS A 17 -4.64 22.43 -12.19
C LYS A 17 -4.00 21.52 -13.23
N LEU A 18 -4.58 21.41 -14.41
CA LEU A 18 -4.14 20.51 -15.50
C LEU A 18 -2.80 20.93 -16.16
N ALA A 19 -1.89 21.53 -15.40
CA ALA A 19 -0.52 21.66 -15.83
C ALA A 19 0.13 20.27 -15.75
N VAL A 20 0.41 19.68 -16.90
CA VAL A 20 1.23 18.48 -16.96
C VAL A 20 2.65 18.91 -16.61
N ILE A 21 3.12 18.50 -15.44
CA ILE A 21 4.51 18.66 -15.01
C ILE A 21 5.11 17.26 -15.08
N GLU A 22 6.12 17.06 -15.93
CA GLU A 22 6.92 15.85 -15.88
C GLU A 22 7.83 15.95 -14.66
N ALA A 23 7.65 15.03 -13.70
CA ALA A 23 8.51 14.94 -12.54
C ALA A 23 9.84 14.28 -12.95
N GLU A 24 10.86 15.08 -13.24
CA GLU A 24 12.22 14.61 -13.50
C GLU A 24 12.98 14.42 -12.19
N GLY A 25 13.74 13.33 -12.06
CA GLY A 25 14.70 13.17 -10.96
C GLY A 25 14.14 12.60 -9.64
N ILE A 26 12.96 11.95 -9.67
CA ILE A 26 12.46 11.18 -8.52
C ILE A 26 13.57 10.19 -8.07
N PRO A 27 13.99 10.22 -6.79
CA PRO A 27 15.06 9.35 -6.32
C PRO A 27 14.72 7.87 -6.50
N LEU A 28 15.70 7.09 -6.94
CA LEU A 28 15.62 5.65 -7.14
C LEU A 28 16.66 4.98 -6.24
N ILE A 29 16.21 4.41 -5.12
CA ILE A 29 17.07 3.83 -4.08
C ILE A 29 17.29 2.34 -4.36
N ASP A 30 18.55 1.92 -4.39
CA ASP A 30 18.95 0.52 -4.55
C ASP A 30 19.24 -0.14 -3.18
N LEU A 31 18.43 -1.12 -2.80
CA LEU A 31 18.58 -1.84 -1.53
C LEU A 31 19.38 -3.15 -1.64
N SER A 32 20.01 -3.42 -2.79
CA SER A 32 20.82 -4.63 -2.99
C SER A 32 21.93 -4.79 -1.95
N LEU A 33 22.45 -3.67 -1.42
CA LEU A 33 23.46 -3.64 -0.37
C LEU A 33 23.00 -4.39 0.90
N LEU A 34 21.71 -4.34 1.24
CA LEU A 34 21.15 -5.00 2.42
C LEU A 34 21.15 -6.53 2.31
N ASN A 35 21.32 -7.07 1.11
CA ASN A 35 21.28 -8.51 0.84
C ASN A 35 22.66 -9.19 0.96
N SER A 36 23.70 -8.47 1.39
CA SER A 36 25.07 -8.97 1.45
C SER A 36 25.79 -8.57 2.74
N SER A 37 26.91 -9.22 3.07
CA SER A 37 27.78 -8.78 4.18
C SER A 37 28.59 -7.57 3.72
N VAL A 38 28.04 -6.38 3.92
CA VAL A 38 28.62 -5.09 3.50
C VAL A 38 29.35 -4.40 4.65
N ASP A 39 30.29 -3.55 4.27
CA ASP A 39 30.98 -2.61 5.16
C ASP A 39 30.00 -1.53 5.70
N ASP A 40 30.20 -1.13 6.95
CA ASP A 40 29.42 -0.09 7.65
C ASP A 40 29.40 1.25 6.88
N GLY A 41 30.45 1.57 6.13
CA GLY A 41 30.53 2.76 5.28
C GLY A 41 29.48 2.77 4.17
N ALA A 42 29.30 1.65 3.47
CA ALA A 42 28.29 1.50 2.42
C ALA A 42 26.85 1.65 2.97
N ILE A 43 26.58 1.06 4.14
CA ILE A 43 25.28 1.21 4.81
C ILE A 43 25.01 2.67 5.20
N LYS A 44 26.01 3.38 5.74
CA LYS A 44 25.88 4.82 6.06
C LYS A 44 25.60 5.66 4.81
N GLY A 45 26.21 5.32 3.67
CA GLY A 45 25.93 5.96 2.39
C GLY A 45 24.47 5.81 1.98
N LEU A 46 23.95 4.59 2.03
CA LEU A 46 22.54 4.29 1.70
C LEU A 46 21.56 5.01 2.64
N VAL A 47 21.84 5.02 3.96
CA VAL A 47 21.00 5.76 4.94
C VAL A 47 20.97 7.26 4.61
N SER A 48 22.12 7.85 4.25
CA SER A 48 22.19 9.25 3.84
C SER A 48 21.38 9.52 2.57
N GLU A 49 21.40 8.61 1.59
CA GLU A 49 20.64 8.74 0.35
C GLU A 49 19.13 8.70 0.60
N ILE A 50 18.67 7.77 1.45
CA ILE A 50 17.27 7.69 1.89
C ILE A 50 16.86 8.96 2.64
N GLY A 51 17.71 9.44 3.57
CA GLY A 51 17.46 10.68 4.30
C GLY A 51 17.31 11.89 3.37
N ASP A 52 18.21 12.04 2.40
CA ASP A 52 18.16 13.08 1.39
C ASP A 52 16.88 13.01 0.54
N ALA A 53 16.45 11.81 0.15
CA ALA A 53 15.21 11.61 -0.58
C ALA A 53 13.98 12.00 0.24
N CYS A 54 13.94 11.59 1.52
CA CYS A 54 12.88 12.00 2.45
C CYS A 54 12.82 13.52 2.64
N GLU A 55 13.97 14.17 2.86
CA GLU A 55 14.03 15.62 3.13
C GLU A 55 13.66 16.45 1.89
N LYS A 56 14.20 16.09 0.72
CA LYS A 56 14.09 16.91 -0.50
C LYS A 56 12.83 16.59 -1.31
N TRP A 57 12.39 15.33 -1.30
CA TRP A 57 11.26 14.86 -2.12
C TRP A 57 10.05 14.43 -1.30
N GLY A 58 10.25 13.86 -0.12
CA GLY A 58 9.18 13.25 0.69
C GLY A 58 8.68 11.90 0.15
N PHE A 59 9.22 11.42 -0.97
CA PHE A 59 8.98 10.08 -1.53
C PHE A 59 10.14 9.66 -2.44
N PHE A 60 10.27 8.35 -2.68
CA PHE A 60 11.25 7.77 -3.58
C PHE A 60 10.78 6.40 -4.09
N GLN A 61 11.41 5.93 -5.17
CA GLN A 61 11.24 4.57 -5.67
C GLN A 61 12.33 3.66 -5.10
N VAL A 62 12.04 2.37 -5.00
CA VAL A 62 12.98 1.38 -4.48
C VAL A 62 13.14 0.23 -5.47
N ILE A 63 14.37 -0.20 -5.69
CA ILE A 63 14.72 -1.39 -6.48
C ILE A 63 15.58 -2.35 -5.65
N ASN A 64 15.64 -3.61 -6.10
CA ASN A 64 16.41 -4.67 -5.43
C ASN A 64 16.09 -4.82 -3.94
N HIS A 65 14.85 -4.48 -3.54
CA HIS A 65 14.39 -4.58 -2.17
C HIS A 65 14.48 -6.03 -1.67
N GLY A 66 14.24 -7.02 -2.52
CA GLY A 66 14.30 -8.44 -2.14
C GLY A 66 12.94 -9.06 -1.84
N VAL A 67 11.85 -8.37 -2.18
CA VAL A 67 10.51 -9.00 -2.24
C VAL A 67 10.48 -9.84 -3.51
N PRO A 68 10.24 -11.16 -3.42
CA PRO A 68 10.06 -12.02 -4.58
C PRO A 68 8.99 -11.47 -5.53
N PRO A 69 9.23 -11.45 -6.85
CA PRO A 69 8.24 -11.01 -7.84
C PRO A 69 6.90 -11.76 -7.72
N GLU A 70 6.95 -13.05 -7.35
CA GLU A 70 5.72 -13.84 -7.20
C GLU A 70 4.80 -13.31 -6.09
N CYS A 71 5.33 -12.66 -5.04
CA CYS A 71 4.50 -12.05 -4.00
C CYS A 71 3.70 -10.87 -4.56
N ARG A 72 4.34 -10.01 -5.37
CA ARG A 72 3.68 -8.89 -6.04
C ARG A 72 2.59 -9.38 -6.99
N GLU A 73 2.88 -10.40 -7.79
CA GLU A 73 1.92 -10.98 -8.73
C GLU A 73 0.71 -11.59 -8.00
N LYS A 74 0.93 -12.33 -6.92
CA LYS A 74 -0.16 -12.87 -6.08
C LYS A 74 -1.03 -11.76 -5.50
N MET A 75 -0.42 -10.68 -5.01
CA MET A 75 -1.15 -9.51 -4.50
C MET A 75 -2.02 -8.86 -5.57
N GLU A 76 -1.46 -8.60 -6.75
CA GLU A 76 -2.19 -8.00 -7.87
C GLU A 76 -3.36 -8.87 -8.33
N VAL A 77 -3.16 -10.19 -8.40
CA VAL A 77 -4.21 -11.16 -8.73
C VAL A 77 -5.30 -11.19 -7.67
N ALA A 78 -4.94 -11.20 -6.38
CA ALA A 78 -5.90 -11.22 -5.29
C ALA A 78 -6.73 -9.93 -5.23
N SER A 79 -6.07 -8.77 -5.35
CA SER A 79 -6.72 -7.45 -5.43
C SER A 79 -7.72 -7.40 -6.58
N ARG A 80 -7.29 -7.79 -7.79
CA ARG A 80 -8.18 -7.81 -8.96
C ARG A 80 -9.39 -8.73 -8.76
N LYS A 81 -9.16 -9.96 -8.31
CA LYS A 81 -10.25 -10.91 -7.99
C LYS A 81 -11.21 -10.35 -6.94
N PHE A 82 -10.71 -9.59 -5.97
CA PHE A 82 -11.55 -8.96 -4.98
C PHE A 82 -12.46 -7.89 -5.61
N PHE A 83 -11.87 -6.93 -6.32
CA PHE A 83 -12.59 -5.76 -6.83
C PHE A 83 -13.49 -6.07 -8.05
N GLU A 84 -13.25 -7.16 -8.77
CA GLU A 84 -14.12 -7.69 -9.83
C GLU A 84 -15.43 -8.31 -9.32
N GLN A 85 -15.55 -8.63 -8.02
CA GLN A 85 -16.79 -9.14 -7.42
C GLN A 85 -17.92 -8.10 -7.44
N SER A 86 -19.15 -8.57 -7.26
CA SER A 86 -20.31 -7.69 -7.10
C SER A 86 -20.18 -6.80 -5.87
N LYS A 87 -20.87 -5.66 -5.89
CA LYS A 87 -20.85 -4.71 -4.77
C LYS A 87 -21.39 -5.35 -3.48
N GLU A 88 -22.39 -6.21 -3.62
CA GLU A 88 -23.01 -6.98 -2.55
C GLU A 88 -22.00 -7.92 -1.89
N GLU A 89 -21.21 -8.64 -2.69
CA GLU A 89 -20.14 -9.53 -2.20
C GLU A 89 -19.04 -8.74 -1.51
N LYS A 90 -18.56 -7.64 -2.10
CA LYS A 90 -17.52 -6.78 -1.48
C LYS A 90 -17.98 -6.20 -0.13
N ARG A 91 -19.26 -5.83 -0.02
CA ARG A 91 -19.85 -5.31 1.22
C ARG A 91 -19.93 -6.32 2.36
N THR A 92 -19.79 -7.62 2.10
CA THR A 92 -19.68 -8.62 3.18
C THR A 92 -18.40 -8.44 4.01
N ALA A 93 -17.38 -7.84 3.42
CA ALA A 93 -16.12 -7.52 4.07
C ALA A 93 -16.02 -6.03 4.47
N ARG A 94 -17.13 -5.29 4.54
CA ARG A 94 -17.13 -3.86 4.82
C ARG A 94 -16.59 -3.55 6.22
N ARG A 95 -15.76 -2.51 6.34
CA ARG A 95 -15.33 -1.99 7.64
C ARG A 95 -16.47 -1.27 8.37
N ASP A 96 -16.42 -1.25 9.70
CA ASP A 96 -17.37 -0.55 10.57
C ASP A 96 -16.65 0.03 11.81
N GLU A 97 -17.42 0.61 12.74
CA GLU A 97 -16.88 1.25 13.95
C GLU A 97 -16.11 0.27 14.87
N VAL A 98 -16.39 -1.03 14.77
CA VAL A 98 -15.76 -2.09 15.56
C VAL A 98 -14.65 -2.78 14.77
N LYS A 99 -14.84 -2.97 13.46
CA LYS A 99 -13.90 -3.60 12.55
C LYS A 99 -13.34 -2.54 11.58
N PRO A 100 -12.20 -1.90 11.91
CA PRO A 100 -11.65 -0.81 11.10
C PRO A 100 -11.05 -1.29 9.77
N MET A 101 -10.76 -2.58 9.63
CA MET A 101 -10.21 -3.16 8.41
C MET A 101 -11.31 -3.74 7.52
N GLY A 102 -11.18 -3.57 6.21
CA GLY A 102 -12.05 -4.17 5.22
C GLY A 102 -12.39 -3.21 4.08
N TYR A 103 -13.45 -3.55 3.35
CA TYR A 103 -13.92 -2.81 2.19
C TYR A 103 -14.56 -1.47 2.56
N TYR A 104 -14.29 -0.44 1.77
CA TYR A 104 -14.97 0.85 1.85
C TYR A 104 -15.04 1.53 0.49
N ASP A 105 -16.17 2.15 0.17
CA ASP A 105 -16.39 2.83 -1.12
C ASP A 105 -16.95 4.25 -0.96
N THR A 106 -17.02 4.77 0.26
CA THR A 106 -17.66 6.05 0.59
C THR A 106 -16.68 7.04 1.23
N GLU A 107 -15.39 6.94 0.93
CA GLU A 107 -14.36 7.86 1.44
C GLU A 107 -14.56 9.26 0.87
N HIS A 108 -14.25 10.29 1.67
CA HIS A 108 -14.39 11.68 1.26
C HIS A 108 -13.06 12.42 1.39
N THR A 109 -12.68 13.11 0.32
CA THR A 109 -11.59 14.10 0.35
C THR A 109 -12.20 15.48 0.11
N LYS A 110 -11.98 16.41 1.05
CA LYS A 110 -12.53 17.78 0.97
C LYS A 110 -14.06 17.82 0.76
N ASN A 111 -14.80 16.99 1.50
CA ASN A 111 -16.27 16.88 1.46
C ASN A 111 -16.88 16.35 0.15
N ALA A 112 -16.08 15.98 -0.85
CA ALA A 112 -16.55 15.26 -2.03
C ALA A 112 -16.09 13.80 -1.95
N ARG A 113 -16.92 12.90 -2.46
CA ARG A 113 -16.65 11.46 -2.47
C ARG A 113 -15.50 11.16 -3.42
N ASP A 114 -14.55 10.38 -2.95
CA ASP A 114 -13.44 9.94 -3.78
C ASP A 114 -13.96 9.02 -4.90
N TRP A 115 -13.44 9.18 -6.11
CA TRP A 115 -13.65 8.25 -7.21
C TRP A 115 -12.79 6.99 -7.02
N LYS A 116 -12.99 6.30 -5.90
CA LYS A 116 -12.23 5.10 -5.52
C LYS A 116 -13.09 4.14 -4.72
N GLU A 117 -12.65 2.90 -4.72
CA GLU A 117 -12.99 1.93 -3.69
C GLU A 117 -11.70 1.39 -3.08
N GLU A 118 -11.80 0.91 -1.85
CA GLU A 118 -10.66 0.62 -0.99
C GLU A 118 -10.91 -0.68 -0.23
N PHE A 119 -9.83 -1.39 0.07
CA PHE A 119 -9.85 -2.51 1.00
C PHE A 119 -8.63 -2.38 1.89
N ASP A 120 -8.86 -2.09 3.16
CA ASP A 120 -7.79 -2.04 4.14
C ASP A 120 -7.64 -3.42 4.77
N ALA A 121 -6.41 -3.93 4.81
CA ALA A 121 -6.08 -4.96 5.77
C ALA A 121 -4.75 -4.66 6.44
N ALA A 122 -4.65 -5.13 7.67
CA ALA A 122 -3.46 -5.07 8.48
C ALA A 122 -2.90 -6.48 8.52
N VAL A 123 -1.59 -6.59 8.67
CA VAL A 123 -1.01 -7.87 9.08
C VAL A 123 -1.40 -8.11 10.54
N GLU A 124 -1.72 -9.35 10.88
CA GLU A 124 -2.11 -9.73 12.24
C GLU A 124 -0.91 -9.87 13.18
N ASN A 125 -1.16 -9.74 14.49
CA ASN A 125 -0.15 -9.46 15.50
C ASN A 125 0.65 -10.71 15.98
N PRO A 126 1.95 -10.57 16.30
CA PRO A 126 2.67 -9.33 16.31
C PRO A 126 3.08 -8.88 14.89
N THR A 127 2.45 -7.81 14.43
CA THR A 127 2.87 -6.95 13.35
C THR A 127 3.57 -5.84 14.11
N VAL A 128 4.86 -6.08 14.37
CA VAL A 128 5.71 -5.08 15.01
C VAL A 128 6.05 -4.07 13.93
N ILE A 129 5.25 -3.01 13.83
CA ILE A 129 5.67 -1.79 13.14
C ILE A 129 6.33 -0.95 14.21
N SER A 130 7.65 -0.84 14.15
CA SER A 130 8.42 0.02 15.05
C SER A 130 7.90 1.45 14.91
N ALA A 131 7.35 2.01 15.98
CA ALA A 131 7.05 3.44 16.07
C ALA A 131 8.31 4.26 16.43
N SER A 132 9.50 3.63 16.36
CA SER A 132 10.77 4.19 16.81
C SER A 132 11.72 4.34 15.64
N ASP A 133 12.35 5.51 15.52
CA ASP A 133 13.41 5.83 14.55
C ASP A 133 14.75 5.13 14.88
N GLU A 134 14.74 4.04 15.65
CA GLU A 134 15.97 3.38 16.15
C GLU A 134 16.50 2.37 15.11
N PRO A 135 17.79 2.43 14.75
CA PRO A 135 18.35 1.75 13.58
C PRO A 135 18.61 0.23 13.75
N ASP A 136 18.22 -0.39 14.86
CA ASP A 136 18.62 -1.77 15.22
C ASP A 136 17.51 -2.84 15.07
N ASP A 137 16.42 -2.50 14.37
CA ASP A 137 15.31 -3.42 14.10
C ASP A 137 15.61 -4.37 12.93
N LYS A 138 15.56 -5.69 13.19
CA LYS A 138 16.06 -6.75 12.29
C LYS A 138 14.98 -7.47 11.47
N GLU A 139 13.72 -7.06 11.56
CA GLU A 139 12.66 -7.63 10.73
C GLU A 139 12.47 -6.82 9.45
N SER A 140 12.67 -7.45 8.29
CA SER A 140 12.53 -6.75 7.03
C SER A 140 11.03 -6.50 6.73
N PRO A 141 10.63 -5.26 6.40
CA PRO A 141 9.27 -4.93 5.94
C PRO A 141 8.80 -5.77 4.74
N LEU A 142 9.71 -6.47 4.08
CA LEU A 142 9.51 -7.22 2.84
C LEU A 142 8.97 -8.62 3.09
N ALA A 143 9.33 -9.26 4.21
CA ALA A 143 8.71 -10.51 4.64
C ALA A 143 7.22 -10.31 5.00
N LEU A 144 6.88 -9.11 5.48
CA LEU A 144 5.52 -8.70 5.84
C LEU A 144 4.59 -8.63 4.62
N ILE A 145 5.08 -8.05 3.51
CA ILE A 145 4.33 -7.93 2.24
C ILE A 145 4.04 -9.31 1.62
N CYS A 146 5.02 -10.23 1.66
CA CYS A 146 4.83 -11.58 1.14
C CYS A 146 3.82 -12.41 1.96
N ARG A 147 3.86 -12.34 3.29
CA ARG A 147 2.88 -13.03 4.14
C ARG A 147 1.45 -12.53 3.92
N TYR A 148 1.27 -11.23 3.70
CA TYR A 148 -0.03 -10.67 3.35
C TYR A 148 -0.57 -11.24 2.02
N ALA A 149 0.30 -11.43 1.02
CA ALA A 149 -0.08 -12.06 -0.25
C ALA A 149 -0.42 -13.56 -0.12
N GLU A 150 0.13 -14.25 0.88
CA GLU A 150 -0.08 -15.70 1.12
C GLU A 150 -1.30 -16.02 2.00
N GLY A 151 -1.72 -15.08 2.87
CA GLY A 151 -2.89 -15.20 3.73
C GLY A 151 -4.24 -15.00 3.02
N LEU A 152 -4.25 -14.42 1.81
CA LEU A 152 -5.45 -14.27 0.99
C LEU A 152 -5.79 -15.59 0.28
N LYS A 153 -6.26 -16.59 1.02
CA LYS A 153 -6.82 -17.82 0.43
C LYS A 153 -8.35 -17.74 0.34
N PRO A 154 -8.95 -18.14 -0.80
CA PRO A 154 -10.41 -18.27 -0.89
C PRO A 154 -10.90 -19.44 -0.03
N CYS A 155 -11.67 -19.14 1.03
CA CYS A 155 -12.37 -20.16 1.84
C CYS A 155 -13.47 -20.83 0.98
N SER A 156 -13.44 -22.16 0.85
CA SER A 156 -14.46 -22.91 0.08
C SER A 156 -15.78 -23.14 0.84
N ARG A 157 -15.86 -22.72 2.12
CA ARG A 157 -17.01 -22.91 3.00
C ARG A 157 -17.71 -21.61 3.41
N CYS A 158 -17.04 -20.49 3.16
CA CYS A 158 -17.44 -19.14 3.47
C CYS A 158 -17.49 -18.43 2.12
N LYS A 159 -18.64 -17.94 1.66
CA LYS A 159 -18.68 -17.10 0.45
C LYS A 159 -18.12 -15.69 0.76
N GLY A 160 -16.85 -15.64 1.15
CA GLY A 160 -16.15 -14.47 1.65
C GLY A 160 -14.74 -14.85 2.12
N TRP A 161 -13.77 -13.99 1.81
CA TRP A 161 -12.37 -14.14 2.18
C TRP A 161 -12.25 -14.20 3.70
N LEU A 162 -11.81 -15.35 4.20
CA LEU A 162 -11.62 -15.58 5.62
C LEU A 162 -10.13 -15.37 5.91
N ILE A 163 -9.83 -14.39 6.76
CA ILE A 163 -8.56 -14.35 7.49
C ILE A 163 -8.79 -15.31 8.66
N GLU A 164 -8.20 -16.50 8.57
CA GLU A 164 -8.10 -17.41 9.70
C GLU A 164 -6.61 -17.53 10.06
N LEU A 165 -6.33 -17.20 11.32
CA LEU A 165 -5.05 -17.17 12.04
C LEU A 165 -4.16 -18.41 11.80
#